data_AF-A0A1B7LXX1-F1
#
_entry.id   AF-A0A1B7LXX1-F1
#
_cell.length_a   1.000
_cell.length_b   1.000
_cell.length_c   1.000
_cell.angle_alpha   90.00
_cell.angle_beta   90.00
_cell.angle_gamma   90.00
#
_symmetry.space_group_name_H-M   'P 1'
#
loop_
_entity.id
_entity.type
_entity.pdbx_description
1 polymer ?
#
loop_
_entity_poly.entity_id
_entity_poly.type
_entity_poly.pdbx_seq_one_letter_code
_entity_poly.pdbx_strand_id
1 'polypeptide(L)'
;MAVVWDGRTDEEKLQELLRLGEQTQLEFKVELDLRDRKHELDFVKDAVAMANRPPGGYMLIGITDEGTLPTTPWRIKNPQMFDGATLRDKIGKYIEADIEVVSQVHTVNGSDVVVIAIFSTRSGLPVPMMRVGQYNSPNGKGRMKSKTVFRPGEIFIRDGAGNAPVRYRDWPSVLAKHDHQMKEAATSDVNSLMSKLAEAIGAGGKLNVPLEPFLADDTVSSAIRANIRQGNRAELKIFLQNTREEIVLAEDKVKPLVRLVGVGCEAMLADDYDLAIKTIGTMYDAFTSIAKFPSAVAATIVAAYLFGAAAVRLGCWELIPELVLRPFQRTPAHPRYSSWIRYGQIEASAHDQYPFTSRPADATDEDADDNGAMISEGLSWARTYPLVRPDVMHDFGLHNNKTRKTDALLNSLCQFDFLYAWLVNASAREHGGGGAYAASSAFKHWRTLPIIERTVTNGEMRAKLFPKAREKEIAQALRSTYSHAENVSNREKYFTGWQPLPPWISEFIDQIVEGSNGANHPPARSRHNVLDFTPHRNSG
;
A
#
# COMPACT_ATOMS: atom_id res chain seq x y z
N MET A 1 -1.62 16.33 3.39
CA MET A 1 -1.42 14.93 3.01
C MET A 1 -2.69 14.13 3.30
N ALA A 2 -3.15 13.31 2.35
CA ALA A 2 -4.36 12.50 2.52
C ALA A 2 -4.08 11.20 3.29
N VAL A 3 -5.10 10.64 3.95
CA VAL A 3 -5.03 9.28 4.51
C VAL A 3 -4.95 8.28 3.36
N VAL A 4 -3.97 7.39 3.40
CA VAL A 4 -3.97 6.23 2.51
C VAL A 4 -4.87 5.15 3.12
N TRP A 5 -5.93 4.80 2.41
CA TRP A 5 -6.84 3.74 2.87
C TRP A 5 -6.32 2.36 2.48
N ASP A 6 -5.84 1.61 3.46
CA ASP A 6 -5.41 0.23 3.29
C ASP A 6 -6.16 -0.75 4.23
N GLY A 7 -6.94 -0.29 5.21
CA GLY A 7 -7.64 -1.10 6.20
C GLY A 7 -6.75 -1.69 7.31
N ARG A 8 -5.46 -1.34 7.38
CA ARG A 8 -4.55 -1.85 8.43
C ARG A 8 -4.87 -1.20 9.78
N THR A 9 -4.60 -1.93 10.86
CA THR A 9 -4.76 -1.43 12.23
C THR A 9 -3.54 -1.74 13.09
N ASP A 10 -2.42 -2.16 12.47
CA ASP A 10 -1.17 -2.47 13.15
C ASP A 10 -0.43 -1.20 13.62
N GLU A 11 0.66 -1.42 14.38
CA GLU A 11 1.48 -0.34 14.94
C GLU A 11 2.13 0.54 13.86
N GLU A 12 2.49 -0.03 12.71
CA GLU A 12 3.05 0.74 11.58
C GLU A 12 1.98 1.66 11.00
N LYS A 13 0.73 1.20 10.92
CA LYS A 13 -0.39 2.05 10.51
C LYS A 13 -0.72 3.12 11.54
N LEU A 14 -0.67 2.82 12.84
CA LEU A 14 -0.83 3.82 13.89
C LEU A 14 0.17 4.97 13.70
N GLN A 15 1.44 4.64 13.51
CA GLN A 15 2.50 5.63 13.29
C GLN A 15 2.25 6.46 12.03
N GLU A 16 1.88 5.82 10.91
CA GLU A 16 1.51 6.52 9.68
C GLU A 16 0.39 7.55 9.92
N LEU A 17 -0.65 7.16 10.68
CA LEU A 17 -1.79 8.02 10.99
C LEU A 17 -1.45 9.15 11.96
N LEU A 18 -0.51 8.95 12.89
CA LEU A 18 -0.07 9.99 13.84
C LEU A 18 0.73 11.13 13.18
N ARG A 19 1.27 10.91 11.98
CA ARG A 19 1.90 11.97 11.18
C ARG A 19 0.88 12.87 10.46
N LEU A 20 -0.40 12.51 10.52
CA LEU A 20 -1.50 13.26 9.92
C LEU A 20 -2.26 14.04 10.98
N GLY A 21 -2.86 15.16 10.58
CA GLY A 21 -3.89 15.83 11.38
C GLY A 21 -5.26 15.20 11.15
N GLU A 22 -6.21 15.52 12.04
CA GLU A 22 -7.62 15.17 11.82
C GLU A 22 -8.13 15.70 10.48
N GLN A 23 -8.89 14.85 9.78
CA GLN A 23 -9.46 15.18 8.48
C GLN A 23 -10.66 14.28 8.15
N THR A 24 -11.18 14.39 6.93
CA THR A 24 -12.38 13.66 6.48
C THR A 24 -12.29 12.14 6.67
N GLN A 25 -11.09 11.56 6.65
CA GLN A 25 -10.86 10.12 6.80
C GLN A 25 -10.11 9.74 8.08
N LEU A 26 -9.87 10.69 9.00
CA LEU A 26 -9.15 10.47 10.25
C LEU A 26 -9.78 11.26 11.40
N GLU A 27 -10.17 10.58 12.47
CA GLU A 27 -10.67 11.16 13.72
C GLU A 27 -9.73 10.82 14.87
N PHE A 28 -9.46 11.79 15.74
CA PHE A 28 -8.83 11.58 17.02
C PHE A 28 -9.85 11.73 18.14
N LYS A 29 -9.70 10.90 19.17
CA LYS A 29 -10.44 11.05 20.42
C LYS A 29 -9.52 10.73 21.57
N VAL A 30 -9.49 11.60 22.59
CA VAL A 30 -8.69 11.34 23.79
C VAL A 30 -9.20 10.13 24.56
N GLU A 31 -10.52 10.02 24.70
CA GLU A 31 -11.15 8.91 25.42
C GLU A 31 -12.44 8.45 24.74
N LEU A 32 -12.75 7.16 24.90
CA LEU A 32 -14.04 6.59 24.51
C LEU A 32 -14.47 5.56 25.55
N ASP A 33 -15.66 5.74 26.15
CA ASP A 33 -16.29 4.73 27.02
C ASP A 33 -17.63 4.32 26.39
N LEU A 34 -17.65 3.18 25.69
CA LEU A 34 -18.85 2.69 25.01
C LEU A 34 -19.96 2.18 25.96
N ARG A 35 -19.78 2.32 27.29
CA ARG A 35 -20.85 2.16 28.30
C ARG A 35 -21.53 3.49 28.61
N ASP A 36 -20.85 4.61 28.41
CA ASP A 36 -21.48 5.92 28.47
C ASP A 36 -22.34 6.12 27.23
N ARG A 37 -23.59 6.54 27.45
CA ARG A 37 -24.59 6.61 26.38
C ARG A 37 -24.27 7.70 25.36
N LYS A 38 -23.68 8.81 25.80
CA LYS A 38 -23.28 9.89 24.89
C LYS A 38 -22.12 9.40 24.03
N HIS A 39 -21.09 8.83 24.63
CA HIS A 39 -19.91 8.32 23.93
C HIS A 39 -20.26 7.22 22.92
N GLU A 40 -21.18 6.30 23.28
CA GLU A 40 -21.70 5.30 22.34
C GLU A 40 -22.36 5.95 21.11
N LEU A 41 -23.24 6.93 21.32
CA LEU A 41 -23.98 7.56 20.23
C LEU A 41 -23.09 8.44 19.34
N ASP A 42 -22.13 9.15 19.94
CA ASP A 42 -21.15 9.95 19.18
C ASP A 42 -20.26 9.02 18.33
N PHE A 43 -19.77 7.91 18.89
CA PHE A 43 -19.03 6.89 18.13
C PHE A 43 -19.85 6.33 16.95
N VAL A 44 -21.12 5.96 17.17
CA VAL A 44 -21.98 5.43 16.11
C VAL A 44 -22.16 6.46 14.99
N LYS A 45 -22.35 7.73 15.35
CA LYS A 45 -22.49 8.81 14.37
C LYS A 45 -21.22 8.99 13.54
N ASP A 46 -20.05 9.01 14.19
CA ASP A 46 -18.74 9.12 13.53
C ASP A 46 -18.48 7.94 12.59
N ALA A 47 -18.71 6.70 13.06
CA ALA A 47 -18.53 5.50 12.27
C ALA A 47 -19.45 5.46 11.03
N VAL A 48 -20.75 5.78 11.18
CA VAL A 48 -21.69 5.81 10.05
C VAL A 48 -21.32 6.94 9.07
N ALA A 49 -20.92 8.11 9.58
CA ALA A 49 -20.49 9.22 8.74
C ALA A 49 -19.23 8.90 7.92
N MET A 50 -18.27 8.17 8.50
CA MET A 50 -17.10 7.63 7.79
C MET A 50 -17.50 6.58 6.76
N ALA A 51 -18.36 5.63 7.11
CA ALA A 51 -18.80 4.59 6.19
C ALA A 51 -19.54 5.15 4.95
N ASN A 52 -20.26 6.26 5.11
CA ASN A 52 -20.94 6.97 4.02
C ASN A 52 -19.98 7.79 3.13
N ARG A 53 -18.68 7.83 3.45
CA ARG A 53 -17.63 8.45 2.63
C ARG A 53 -16.66 7.37 2.13
N PRO A 54 -16.85 6.85 0.91
CA PRO A 54 -15.90 5.93 0.30
C PRO A 54 -14.46 6.44 0.37
N PRO A 55 -13.48 5.59 0.73
CA PRO A 55 -13.59 4.16 1.01
C PRO A 55 -13.93 3.79 2.47
N GLY A 56 -14.05 4.78 3.36
CA GLY A 56 -14.15 4.62 4.81
C GLY A 56 -13.27 5.64 5.54
N GLY A 57 -12.86 5.31 6.77
CA GLY A 57 -11.96 6.15 7.55
C GLY A 57 -11.39 5.45 8.78
N TYR A 58 -10.42 6.10 9.41
CA TYR A 58 -9.77 5.65 10.64
C TYR A 58 -10.19 6.51 11.83
N MET A 59 -10.31 5.88 13.00
CA MET A 59 -10.42 6.56 14.29
C MET A 59 -9.27 6.13 15.18
N LEU A 60 -8.56 7.08 15.78
CA LEU A 60 -7.57 6.85 16.83
C LEU A 60 -8.16 7.28 18.18
N ILE A 61 -8.32 6.32 19.09
CA ILE A 61 -8.76 6.59 20.46
C ILE A 61 -7.54 6.56 21.39
N GLY A 62 -7.41 7.50 22.32
CA GLY A 62 -6.23 7.68 23.16
C GLY A 62 -5.27 8.75 22.65
N ILE A 63 -5.70 9.57 21.68
CA ILE A 63 -4.90 10.63 21.02
C ILE A 63 -5.62 11.97 21.16
N THR A 64 -4.87 13.04 21.41
CA THR A 64 -5.39 14.41 21.46
C THR A 64 -5.70 14.94 20.06
N ASP A 65 -6.49 16.01 19.98
CA ASP A 65 -6.86 16.65 18.71
C ASP A 65 -5.62 17.15 17.94
N GLU A 66 -4.49 17.37 18.63
CA GLU A 66 -3.18 17.71 18.05
C GLU A 66 -2.36 16.52 17.55
N GLY A 67 -2.90 15.28 17.60
CA GLY A 67 -2.17 14.08 17.16
C GLY A 67 -1.09 13.61 18.14
N THR A 68 -1.22 13.97 19.43
CA THR A 68 -0.25 13.59 20.46
C THR A 68 -0.86 12.68 21.53
N LEU A 69 -0.01 11.98 22.28
CA LEU A 69 -0.47 11.24 23.45
C LEU A 69 -0.93 12.22 24.54
N PRO A 70 -2.01 11.92 25.29
CA PRO A 70 -2.44 12.74 26.41
C PRO A 70 -1.35 12.82 27.48
N THR A 71 -1.25 13.96 28.17
CA THR A 71 -0.27 14.20 29.24
C THR A 71 -0.38 13.18 30.38
N THR A 72 -1.60 12.74 30.67
CA THR A 72 -1.87 11.61 31.57
C THR A 72 -2.14 10.37 30.74
N PRO A 73 -1.35 9.28 30.89
CA PRO A 73 -1.56 8.06 30.12
C PRO A 73 -2.99 7.53 30.27
N TRP A 74 -3.67 7.36 29.15
CA TRP A 74 -5.00 6.77 29.12
C TRP A 74 -4.91 5.25 29.13
N ARG A 75 -5.77 4.59 29.91
CA ARG A 75 -5.81 3.13 30.01
C ARG A 75 -7.21 2.61 29.81
N ILE A 76 -7.34 1.64 28.93
CA ILE A 76 -8.63 1.06 28.60
C ILE A 76 -9.01 0.07 29.71
N LYS A 77 -10.12 0.38 30.40
CA LYS A 77 -10.62 -0.48 31.49
C LYS A 77 -11.11 -1.84 31.00
N ASN A 78 -11.65 -1.92 29.78
CA ASN A 78 -12.21 -3.14 29.20
C ASN A 78 -11.84 -3.24 27.71
N PRO A 79 -10.65 -3.76 27.37
CA PRO A 79 -10.15 -3.83 26.00
C PRO A 79 -11.07 -4.59 25.04
N GLN A 80 -11.82 -5.57 25.54
CA GLN A 80 -12.77 -6.37 24.76
C GLN A 80 -13.88 -5.50 24.15
N MET A 81 -14.23 -4.37 24.76
CA MET A 81 -15.23 -3.45 24.18
C MET A 81 -14.80 -2.83 22.85
N PHE A 82 -13.50 -2.87 22.56
CA PHE A 82 -12.93 -2.38 21.31
C PHE A 82 -12.65 -3.50 20.31
N ASP A 83 -13.16 -4.72 20.53
CA ASP A 83 -13.12 -5.75 19.49
C ASP A 83 -14.06 -5.38 18.32
N GLY A 84 -13.68 -5.75 17.09
CA GLY A 84 -14.44 -5.35 15.90
C GLY A 84 -15.87 -5.91 15.84
N ALA A 85 -16.17 -7.04 16.49
CA ALA A 85 -17.53 -7.57 16.56
C ALA A 85 -18.41 -6.74 17.49
N THR A 86 -17.90 -6.41 18.69
CA THR A 86 -18.57 -5.55 19.67
C THR A 86 -18.84 -4.15 19.10
N LEU A 87 -17.88 -3.57 18.38
CA LEU A 87 -18.07 -2.28 17.71
C LEU A 87 -19.16 -2.36 16.63
N ARG A 88 -19.17 -3.41 15.81
CA ARG A 88 -20.24 -3.65 14.82
C ARG A 88 -21.61 -3.82 15.47
N ASP A 89 -21.71 -4.59 16.56
CA ASP A 89 -22.96 -4.79 17.29
C ASP A 89 -23.51 -3.48 17.87
N LYS A 90 -22.63 -2.55 18.25
CA LYS A 90 -23.03 -1.20 18.70
C LYS A 90 -23.58 -0.37 17.54
N ILE A 91 -22.90 -0.39 16.39
CA ILE A 91 -23.33 0.33 15.19
C ILE A 91 -24.66 -0.23 14.65
N GLY A 92 -24.76 -1.55 14.50
CA GLY A 92 -25.93 -2.26 13.94
C GLY A 92 -27.23 -2.08 14.73
N LYS A 93 -27.19 -1.56 15.96
CA LYS A 93 -28.40 -1.17 16.71
C LYS A 93 -29.12 0.05 16.13
N TYR A 94 -28.43 0.85 15.32
CA TYR A 94 -28.93 2.13 14.81
C TYR A 94 -29.00 2.21 13.30
N ILE A 95 -28.57 1.18 12.57
CA ILE A 95 -28.58 1.14 11.10
C ILE A 95 -29.09 -0.20 10.60
N GLU A 96 -29.49 -0.24 9.34
CA GLU A 96 -29.87 -1.46 8.62
C GLU A 96 -28.88 -1.74 7.48
N ALA A 97 -27.59 -1.79 7.82
CA ALA A 97 -26.51 -2.09 6.89
C ALA A 97 -25.37 -2.82 7.60
N ASP A 98 -24.60 -3.59 6.83
CA ASP A 98 -23.36 -4.21 7.29
C ASP A 98 -22.18 -3.26 7.05
N ILE A 99 -21.67 -2.68 8.14
CA ILE A 99 -20.45 -1.88 8.15
C ILE A 99 -19.36 -2.76 8.73
N GLU A 100 -18.35 -3.05 7.91
CA GLU A 100 -17.18 -3.79 8.36
C GLU A 100 -16.30 -2.89 9.24
N VAL A 101 -15.86 -3.44 10.37
CA VAL A 101 -15.00 -2.73 11.34
C VAL A 101 -13.87 -3.65 11.74
N VAL A 102 -12.65 -3.14 11.65
CA VAL A 102 -11.44 -3.78 12.16
C VAL A 102 -10.83 -2.87 13.20
N SER A 103 -10.38 -3.43 14.32
CA SER A 103 -9.82 -2.64 15.40
C SER A 103 -8.66 -3.36 16.09
N GLN A 104 -7.73 -2.58 16.63
CA GLN A 104 -6.63 -3.10 17.42
C GLN A 104 -6.23 -2.09 18.51
N VAL A 105 -5.91 -2.63 19.68
CA VAL A 105 -5.36 -1.86 20.81
C VAL A 105 -3.83 -1.99 20.80
N HIS A 106 -3.16 -0.85 20.96
CA HIS A 106 -1.71 -0.72 21.07
C HIS A 106 -1.37 -0.06 22.41
N THR A 107 -0.17 -0.31 22.92
CA THR A 107 0.36 0.40 24.07
C THR A 107 1.59 1.20 23.64
N VAL A 108 1.49 2.52 23.71
CA VAL A 108 2.56 3.46 23.29
C VAL A 108 2.92 4.33 24.49
N ASN A 109 4.19 4.31 24.91
CA ASN A 109 4.69 5.05 26.07
C ASN A 109 3.84 4.87 27.34
N GLY A 110 3.27 3.67 27.52
CA GLY A 110 2.41 3.35 28.65
C GLY A 110 1.02 3.97 28.60
N SER A 111 0.58 4.54 27.48
CA SER A 111 -0.82 4.86 27.18
C SER A 111 -1.38 3.83 26.21
N ASP A 112 -2.65 3.48 26.34
CA ASP A 112 -3.34 2.65 25.36
C ASP A 112 -3.84 3.54 24.21
N VAL A 113 -3.72 3.05 22.98
CA VAL A 113 -4.22 3.69 21.76
C VAL A 113 -5.00 2.66 20.96
N VAL A 114 -6.23 2.97 20.54
CA VAL A 114 -7.03 2.10 19.69
C VAL A 114 -7.03 2.64 18.27
N VAL A 115 -6.60 1.81 17.31
CA VAL A 115 -6.80 2.09 15.89
C VAL A 115 -8.05 1.35 15.44
N ILE A 116 -9.03 2.08 14.91
CA ILE A 116 -10.28 1.53 14.38
C ILE A 116 -10.37 1.90 12.90
N ALA A 117 -10.48 0.90 12.03
CA ALA A 117 -10.76 1.06 10.61
C ALA A 117 -12.25 0.81 10.35
N ILE A 118 -12.95 1.83 9.83
CA ILE A 118 -14.37 1.78 9.47
C ILE A 118 -14.49 1.73 7.95
N PHE A 119 -15.03 0.65 7.41
CA PHE A 119 -15.16 0.46 5.98
C PHE A 119 -16.47 1.07 5.45
N SER A 120 -16.45 1.59 4.23
CA SER A 120 -17.70 1.86 3.52
C SER A 120 -18.48 0.58 3.22
N THR A 121 -19.81 0.71 3.19
CA THR A 121 -20.71 -0.41 2.90
C THR A 121 -20.36 -1.11 1.59
N ARG A 122 -20.57 -2.42 1.55
CA ARG A 122 -20.30 -3.24 0.36
C ARG A 122 -21.16 -2.84 -0.84
N SER A 123 -22.42 -2.46 -0.58
CA SER A 123 -23.38 -2.01 -1.60
C SER A 123 -23.07 -0.64 -2.20
N GLY A 124 -22.21 0.16 -1.57
CA GLY A 124 -21.96 1.54 -1.97
C GLY A 124 -23.15 2.49 -1.78
N LEU A 125 -24.27 2.01 -1.24
CA LEU A 125 -25.43 2.84 -0.91
C LEU A 125 -25.22 3.57 0.42
N PRO A 126 -25.76 4.79 0.56
CA PRO A 126 -25.72 5.54 1.81
C PRO A 126 -26.50 4.80 2.91
N VAL A 127 -26.01 4.91 4.13
CA VAL A 127 -26.62 4.33 5.32
C VAL A 127 -27.33 5.42 6.12
N PRO A 128 -28.68 5.43 6.14
CA PRO A 128 -29.44 6.28 7.03
C PRO A 128 -29.47 5.69 8.45
N MET A 129 -29.64 6.56 9.45
CA MET A 129 -29.97 6.15 10.80
C MET A 129 -31.39 5.55 10.83
N MET A 130 -31.57 4.42 11.48
CA MET A 130 -32.87 3.73 11.63
C MET A 130 -33.61 4.15 12.91
N ARG A 131 -32.90 4.63 13.94
CA ARG A 131 -33.46 4.93 15.27
C ARG A 131 -33.05 6.29 15.79
N VAL A 132 -33.81 6.82 16.75
CA VAL A 132 -33.42 8.03 17.49
C VAL A 132 -32.26 7.71 18.41
N GLY A 133 -31.15 8.43 18.25
CA GLY A 133 -30.04 8.46 19.20
C GLY A 133 -30.23 9.61 20.18
N GLN A 134 -30.53 9.33 21.45
CA GLN A 134 -30.65 10.36 22.48
C GLN A 134 -30.09 9.90 23.82
N TYR A 135 -29.60 10.87 24.61
CA TYR A 135 -29.11 10.67 25.97
C TYR A 135 -29.57 11.82 26.87
N ASN A 136 -29.61 11.58 28.18
CA ASN A 136 -29.97 12.61 29.15
C ASN A 136 -28.70 13.23 29.73
N SER A 137 -28.61 14.55 29.76
CA SER A 137 -27.54 15.28 30.46
C SER A 137 -28.11 16.23 31.52
N PRO A 138 -27.38 16.51 32.60
CA PRO A 138 -27.77 17.56 33.53
C PRO A 138 -27.86 18.91 32.81
N ASN A 139 -28.86 19.71 33.11
CA ASN A 139 -28.88 21.13 32.76
C ASN A 139 -28.21 21.95 33.88
N GLY A 140 -27.93 23.23 33.64
CA GLY A 140 -27.35 24.15 34.64
C GLY A 140 -28.18 24.37 35.91
N LYS A 141 -29.33 23.69 36.08
CA LYS A 141 -30.20 23.68 37.27
C LYS A 141 -30.39 22.27 37.86
N GLY A 142 -29.56 21.29 37.48
CA GLY A 142 -29.61 19.92 37.99
C GLY A 142 -30.77 19.05 37.46
N ARG A 143 -31.62 19.56 36.54
CA ARG A 143 -32.64 18.75 35.87
C ARG A 143 -32.06 18.06 34.63
N MET A 144 -32.42 16.80 34.43
CA MET A 144 -32.03 16.04 33.25
C MET A 144 -32.74 16.58 32.00
N LYS A 145 -31.99 16.94 30.96
CA LYS A 145 -32.48 17.32 29.64
C LYS A 145 -32.10 16.23 28.63
N SER A 146 -33.09 15.74 27.88
CA SER A 146 -32.83 14.86 26.74
C SER A 146 -32.15 15.66 25.63
N LYS A 147 -31.03 15.13 25.13
CA LYS A 147 -30.30 15.63 23.96
C LYS A 147 -30.34 14.57 22.87
N THR A 148 -30.80 14.97 21.69
CA THR A 148 -30.81 14.14 20.48
C THR A 148 -29.50 14.32 19.71
N VAL A 149 -28.88 13.21 19.33
CA VAL A 149 -27.65 13.15 18.53
C VAL A 149 -27.97 12.97 17.04
N PHE A 150 -28.95 12.11 16.75
CA PHE A 150 -29.50 11.85 15.42
C PHE A 150 -30.92 11.28 15.48
N ARG A 151 -31.63 11.33 14.35
CA ARG A 151 -33.01 10.88 14.13
C ARG A 151 -33.09 9.85 13.00
N PRO A 152 -34.16 9.02 12.97
CA PRO A 152 -34.42 8.13 11.84
C PRO A 152 -34.46 8.88 10.51
N GLY A 153 -33.85 8.30 9.47
CA GLY A 153 -33.74 8.85 8.12
C GLY A 153 -32.58 9.82 7.90
N GLU A 154 -31.90 10.29 8.95
CA GLU A 154 -30.74 11.16 8.78
C GLU A 154 -29.55 10.38 8.24
N ILE A 155 -28.95 10.90 7.18
CA ILE A 155 -27.71 10.40 6.59
C ILE A 155 -26.62 11.41 6.95
N PHE A 156 -25.62 10.94 7.69
CA PHE A 156 -24.45 11.73 8.02
C PHE A 156 -23.30 11.35 7.09
N ILE A 157 -22.49 12.34 6.76
CA ILE A 157 -21.22 12.19 6.07
C ILE A 157 -20.17 12.95 6.87
N ARG A 158 -18.92 12.50 6.75
CA ARG A 158 -17.80 13.26 7.28
C ARG A 158 -17.44 14.41 6.33
N ASP A 159 -17.23 15.61 6.86
CA ASP A 159 -16.85 16.83 6.12
C ASP A 159 -15.78 17.57 6.93
N GLY A 160 -14.52 17.44 6.53
CA GLY A 160 -13.37 17.82 7.36
C GLY A 160 -13.29 16.97 8.64
N ALA A 161 -12.98 17.59 9.77
CA ALA A 161 -12.96 16.92 11.07
C ALA A 161 -14.37 16.69 11.67
N GLY A 162 -15.43 17.18 11.02
CA GLY A 162 -16.79 17.17 11.55
C GLY A 162 -17.75 16.21 10.84
N ASN A 163 -18.85 15.92 11.51
CA ASN A 163 -19.99 15.22 10.91
C ASN A 163 -21.07 16.22 10.47
N ALA A 164 -21.51 16.10 9.22
CA ALA A 164 -22.59 16.92 8.66
C ALA A 164 -23.71 16.04 8.08
N PRO A 165 -24.98 16.47 8.14
CA PRO A 165 -26.03 15.85 7.34
C PRO A 165 -25.69 15.98 5.84
N VAL A 166 -25.98 14.93 5.07
CA VAL A 166 -25.77 14.94 3.62
C VAL A 166 -26.56 16.08 2.96
N ARG A 167 -25.93 16.78 2.02
CA ARG A 167 -26.57 17.80 1.20
C ARG A 167 -26.56 17.36 -0.25
N TYR A 168 -27.34 18.05 -1.08
CA TYR A 168 -27.45 17.72 -2.50
C TYR A 168 -26.10 17.66 -3.22
N ARG A 169 -25.18 18.58 -2.90
CA ARG A 169 -23.82 18.63 -3.47
C ARG A 169 -22.97 17.40 -3.19
N ASP A 170 -23.29 16.65 -2.14
CA ASP A 170 -22.48 15.53 -1.67
C ASP A 170 -22.84 14.22 -2.37
N TRP A 171 -24.04 14.12 -2.97
CA TRP A 171 -24.54 12.91 -3.61
C TRP A 171 -23.60 12.28 -4.63
N PRO A 172 -22.96 13.03 -5.55
CA PRO A 172 -22.02 12.44 -6.50
C PRO A 172 -20.88 11.68 -5.80
N SER A 173 -20.35 12.21 -4.70
CA SER A 173 -19.27 11.57 -3.94
C SER A 173 -19.74 10.40 -3.10
N VAL A 174 -20.95 10.47 -2.53
CA VAL A 174 -21.54 9.41 -1.70
C VAL A 174 -21.89 8.18 -2.56
N LEU A 175 -22.42 8.41 -3.76
CA LEU A 175 -22.83 7.35 -4.68
C LEU A 175 -21.71 6.85 -5.60
N ALA A 176 -20.52 7.46 -5.58
CA ALA A 176 -19.42 7.12 -6.49
C ALA A 176 -19.10 5.62 -6.53
N LYS A 177 -19.08 4.96 -5.36
CA LYS A 177 -18.84 3.51 -5.26
C LYS A 177 -19.97 2.70 -5.88
N HIS A 178 -21.22 3.05 -5.60
CA HIS A 178 -22.39 2.39 -6.16
C HIS A 178 -22.44 2.56 -7.69
N ASP A 179 -22.25 3.78 -8.18
CA ASP A 179 -22.27 4.08 -9.61
C ASP A 179 -21.14 3.36 -10.36
N HIS A 180 -19.97 3.19 -9.74
CA HIS A 180 -18.89 2.37 -10.26
C HIS A 180 -19.32 0.89 -10.38
N GLN A 181 -19.86 0.32 -9.30
CA GLN A 181 -20.34 -1.06 -9.28
C GLN A 181 -21.47 -1.30 -10.30
N MET A 182 -22.37 -0.33 -10.49
CA MET A 182 -23.43 -0.42 -11.49
C MET A 182 -22.89 -0.39 -12.92
N LYS A 183 -21.85 0.41 -13.20
CA LYS A 183 -21.17 0.38 -14.51
C LYS A 183 -20.49 -0.97 -14.75
N GLU A 184 -19.86 -1.54 -13.73
CA GLU A 184 -19.27 -2.88 -13.81
C GLU A 184 -20.35 -3.97 -14.02
N ALA A 185 -21.46 -3.89 -13.29
CA ALA A 185 -22.58 -4.82 -13.43
C ALA A 185 -23.26 -4.70 -14.81
N ALA A 186 -23.42 -3.50 -15.35
CA ALA A 186 -24.00 -3.28 -16.68
C ALA A 186 -23.12 -3.87 -17.80
N THR A 187 -21.81 -3.98 -17.58
CA THR A 187 -20.90 -4.63 -18.52
C THR A 187 -20.74 -6.13 -18.24
N SER A 188 -21.39 -6.67 -17.20
CA SER A 188 -21.20 -8.06 -16.75
C SER A 188 -21.61 -9.12 -17.77
N ASP A 189 -22.70 -8.91 -18.52
CA ASP A 189 -23.13 -9.85 -19.57
C ASP A 189 -22.10 -9.92 -20.71
N VAL A 190 -21.57 -8.77 -21.12
CA VAL A 190 -20.49 -8.68 -22.11
C VAL A 190 -19.22 -9.32 -21.57
N ASN A 191 -18.85 -9.03 -20.32
CA ASN A 191 -17.70 -9.62 -19.64
C ASN A 191 -17.83 -11.16 -19.52
N SER A 192 -19.02 -11.66 -19.20
CA SER A 192 -19.33 -13.10 -19.08
C SER A 192 -19.21 -13.81 -20.43
N LEU A 193 -19.74 -13.21 -21.49
CA LEU A 193 -19.58 -13.73 -22.86
C LEU A 193 -18.11 -13.75 -23.28
N MET A 194 -17.36 -12.68 -23.00
CA MET A 194 -15.94 -12.58 -23.35
C MET A 194 -15.07 -13.56 -22.54
N SER A 195 -15.38 -13.76 -21.26
CA SER A 195 -14.71 -14.76 -20.42
C SER A 195 -14.97 -16.19 -20.94
N LYS A 196 -16.23 -16.54 -21.22
CA LYS A 196 -16.59 -17.83 -21.82
C LYS A 196 -15.94 -18.03 -23.19
N LEU A 197 -15.83 -16.97 -23.97
CA LEU A 197 -15.13 -17.00 -25.25
C LEU A 197 -13.63 -17.27 -25.02
N ALA A 198 -12.98 -16.57 -24.09
CA ALA A 198 -11.58 -16.79 -23.74
C ALA A 198 -11.32 -18.22 -23.23
N GLU A 199 -12.20 -18.76 -22.39
CA GLU A 199 -12.13 -20.14 -21.89
C GLU A 199 -12.34 -21.18 -23.01
N ALA A 200 -13.38 -21.02 -23.83
CA ALA A 200 -13.68 -21.92 -24.94
C ALA A 200 -12.56 -21.94 -25.99
N ILE A 201 -11.91 -20.80 -26.23
CA ILE A 201 -10.75 -20.71 -27.13
C ILE A 201 -9.51 -21.34 -26.49
N GLY A 202 -9.30 -21.16 -25.18
CA GLY A 202 -8.23 -21.80 -24.41
C GLY A 202 -8.24 -23.34 -24.48
N ALA A 203 -9.37 -23.95 -24.80
CA ALA A 203 -9.55 -25.40 -24.98
C ALA A 203 -9.22 -25.95 -26.39
N GLY A 204 -8.58 -25.15 -27.27
CA GLY A 204 -8.01 -25.65 -28.54
C GLY A 204 -8.39 -24.87 -29.80
N GLY A 205 -9.05 -23.72 -29.68
CA GLY A 205 -9.34 -22.83 -30.81
C GLY A 205 -8.24 -21.79 -31.05
N LYS A 206 -7.94 -21.45 -32.31
CA LYS A 206 -7.17 -20.26 -32.68
C LYS A 206 -8.14 -19.12 -33.02
N LEU A 207 -8.50 -18.31 -32.03
CA LEU A 207 -9.29 -17.10 -32.21
C LEU A 207 -8.74 -16.01 -31.29
N ASN A 208 -8.54 -14.81 -31.82
CA ASN A 208 -8.03 -13.67 -31.04
C ASN A 208 -9.06 -13.27 -29.99
N VAL A 209 -8.65 -13.18 -28.72
CA VAL A 209 -9.48 -12.59 -27.66
C VAL A 209 -9.22 -11.07 -27.66
N PRO A 210 -10.21 -10.23 -28.03
CA PRO A 210 -10.02 -8.78 -28.06
C PRO A 210 -9.68 -8.23 -26.68
N LEU A 211 -8.63 -7.41 -26.60
CA LEU A 211 -8.29 -6.68 -25.38
C LEU A 211 -8.93 -5.28 -25.42
N GLU A 212 -10.19 -5.22 -25.02
CA GLU A 212 -10.99 -4.01 -25.13
C GLU A 212 -10.93 -3.12 -23.86
N PRO A 213 -10.92 -1.78 -24.00
CA PRO A 213 -10.81 -0.85 -22.86
C PRO A 213 -11.98 -0.89 -21.88
N PHE A 214 -13.13 -1.45 -22.24
CA PHE A 214 -14.33 -1.50 -21.38
C PHE A 214 -14.45 -2.79 -20.55
N LEU A 215 -13.55 -3.76 -20.74
CA LEU A 215 -13.59 -5.02 -19.98
C LEU A 215 -13.31 -4.76 -18.50
N ALA A 216 -14.01 -5.51 -17.64
CA ALA A 216 -13.73 -5.56 -16.20
C ALA A 216 -12.36 -6.22 -15.95
N ASP A 217 -11.71 -5.87 -14.83
CA ASP A 217 -10.31 -6.25 -14.57
C ASP A 217 -10.08 -7.77 -14.53
N ASP A 218 -11.04 -8.55 -13.99
CA ASP A 218 -10.97 -10.02 -13.98
C ASP A 218 -11.07 -10.63 -15.40
N THR A 219 -11.87 -10.01 -16.27
CA THR A 219 -11.98 -10.39 -17.69
C THR A 219 -10.71 -10.01 -18.44
N VAL A 220 -10.12 -8.86 -18.12
CA VAL A 220 -8.84 -8.41 -18.69
C VAL A 220 -7.72 -9.38 -18.31
N SER A 221 -7.60 -9.80 -17.05
CA SER A 221 -6.61 -10.82 -16.63
C SER A 221 -6.75 -12.11 -17.44
N SER A 222 -7.97 -12.62 -17.58
CA SER A 222 -8.26 -13.84 -18.34
C SER A 222 -7.92 -13.69 -19.83
N ALA A 223 -8.23 -12.54 -20.42
CA ALA A 223 -7.93 -12.23 -21.82
C ALA A 223 -6.42 -12.06 -22.08
N ILE A 224 -5.69 -11.39 -21.17
CA ILE A 224 -4.22 -11.27 -21.25
C ILE A 224 -3.61 -12.67 -21.21
N ARG A 225 -4.01 -13.50 -20.25
CA ARG A 225 -3.49 -14.86 -20.09
C ARG A 225 -3.78 -15.73 -21.31
N ALA A 226 -4.97 -15.62 -21.89
CA ALA A 226 -5.32 -16.33 -23.12
C ALA A 226 -4.42 -15.90 -24.30
N ASN A 227 -4.21 -14.58 -24.49
CA ASN A 227 -3.35 -14.06 -25.56
C ASN A 227 -1.87 -14.44 -25.39
N ILE A 228 -1.36 -14.49 -24.15
CA ILE A 228 -0.01 -14.99 -23.86
C ILE A 228 0.11 -16.46 -24.26
N ARG A 229 -0.83 -17.31 -23.80
CA ARG A 229 -0.81 -18.76 -24.12
C ARG A 229 -0.92 -19.07 -25.61
N GLN A 230 -1.69 -18.27 -26.35
CA GLN A 230 -1.85 -18.44 -27.80
C GLN A 230 -0.68 -17.84 -28.60
N GLY A 231 0.22 -17.10 -27.98
CA GLY A 231 1.32 -16.43 -28.66
C GLY A 231 0.87 -15.23 -29.51
N ASN A 232 -0.26 -14.59 -29.17
CA ASN A 232 -0.83 -13.45 -29.89
C ASN A 232 -0.06 -12.15 -29.57
N ARG A 233 1.23 -12.12 -29.90
CA ARG A 233 2.15 -11.02 -29.56
C ARG A 233 1.75 -9.68 -30.16
N ALA A 234 1.11 -9.68 -31.33
CA ALA A 234 0.64 -8.46 -31.98
C ALA A 234 -0.46 -7.76 -31.17
N GLU A 235 -1.42 -8.54 -30.66
CA GLU A 235 -2.54 -8.02 -29.86
C GLU A 235 -2.05 -7.42 -28.55
N LEU A 236 -1.16 -8.13 -27.85
CA LEU A 236 -0.54 -7.64 -26.61
C LEU A 236 0.29 -6.36 -26.86
N LYS A 237 0.95 -6.25 -28.02
CA LYS A 237 1.70 -5.04 -28.39
C LYS A 237 0.77 -3.86 -28.64
N ILE A 238 -0.32 -4.06 -29.38
CA ILE A 238 -1.34 -3.02 -29.62
C ILE A 238 -1.95 -2.57 -28.28
N PHE A 239 -2.29 -3.53 -27.41
CA PHE A 239 -2.82 -3.22 -26.09
C PHE A 239 -1.86 -2.39 -25.24
N LEU A 240 -0.57 -2.73 -25.20
CA LEU A 240 0.45 -1.94 -24.49
C LEU A 240 0.57 -0.52 -25.07
N GLN A 241 0.51 -0.37 -26.39
CA GLN A 241 0.55 0.94 -27.06
C GLN A 241 -0.67 1.80 -26.71
N ASN A 242 -1.88 1.24 -26.81
CA ASN A 242 -3.12 1.92 -26.46
C ASN A 242 -3.14 2.31 -24.97
N THR A 243 -2.71 1.40 -24.09
CA THR A 243 -2.63 1.66 -22.64
C THR A 243 -1.66 2.80 -22.34
N ARG A 244 -0.52 2.87 -23.05
CA ARG A 244 0.44 3.99 -22.92
C ARG A 244 -0.20 5.32 -23.28
N GLU A 245 -0.92 5.37 -24.41
CA GLU A 245 -1.61 6.58 -24.86
C GLU A 245 -2.68 7.01 -23.85
N GLU A 246 -3.44 6.06 -23.31
CA GLU A 246 -4.42 6.30 -22.25
C GLU A 246 -3.76 6.87 -20.98
N ILE A 247 -2.62 6.33 -20.52
CA ILE A 247 -1.87 6.88 -19.38
C ILE A 247 -1.47 8.34 -19.63
N VAL A 248 -1.05 8.68 -20.85
CA VAL A 248 -0.62 10.04 -21.18
C VAL A 248 -1.81 11.01 -21.17
N LEU A 249 -2.96 10.60 -21.73
CA LEU A 249 -4.11 11.47 -21.95
C LEU A 249 -5.09 11.54 -20.78
N ALA A 250 -5.24 10.48 -19.99
CA ALA A 250 -6.26 10.39 -18.95
C ALA A 250 -5.97 11.34 -17.77
N GLU A 251 -7.01 11.94 -17.21
CA GLU A 251 -6.90 12.71 -15.96
C GLU A 251 -6.58 11.78 -14.77
N ASP A 252 -7.33 10.67 -14.65
CA ASP A 252 -7.04 9.59 -13.72
C ASP A 252 -6.21 8.50 -14.40
N LYS A 253 -4.99 8.30 -13.89
CA LYS A 253 -4.01 7.36 -14.45
C LYS A 253 -4.03 6.00 -13.78
N VAL A 254 -4.74 5.82 -12.67
CA VAL A 254 -4.68 4.60 -11.85
C VAL A 254 -5.12 3.38 -12.67
N LYS A 255 -6.31 3.45 -13.29
CA LYS A 255 -6.86 2.34 -14.07
C LYS A 255 -5.96 1.89 -15.24
N PRO A 256 -5.48 2.77 -16.13
CA PRO A 256 -4.61 2.33 -17.21
C PRO A 256 -3.23 1.87 -16.70
N LEU A 257 -2.71 2.42 -15.60
CA LEU A 257 -1.48 1.90 -14.96
C LEU A 257 -1.68 0.50 -14.36
N VAL A 258 -2.81 0.25 -13.69
CA VAL A 258 -3.19 -1.08 -13.17
C VAL A 258 -3.23 -2.11 -14.29
N ARG A 259 -3.79 -1.76 -15.45
CA ARG A 259 -3.82 -2.62 -16.63
C ARG A 259 -2.42 -2.90 -17.17
N LEU A 260 -1.59 -1.87 -17.28
CA LEU A 260 -0.20 -2.01 -17.72
C LEU A 260 0.59 -2.96 -16.79
N VAL A 261 0.52 -2.74 -15.47
CA VAL A 261 1.17 -3.59 -14.48
C VAL A 261 0.62 -5.02 -14.54
N GLY A 262 -0.69 -5.17 -14.73
CA GLY A 262 -1.36 -6.46 -14.91
C GLY A 262 -0.79 -7.31 -16.03
N VAL A 263 -0.52 -6.71 -17.20
CA VAL A 263 0.17 -7.40 -18.31
C VAL A 263 1.53 -7.92 -17.87
N GLY A 264 2.28 -7.11 -17.13
CA GLY A 264 3.58 -7.48 -16.57
C GLY A 264 3.49 -8.64 -15.58
N CYS A 265 2.53 -8.60 -14.66
CA CYS A 265 2.32 -9.65 -13.66
C CYS A 265 1.91 -10.99 -14.29
N GLU A 266 0.99 -10.98 -15.26
CA GLU A 266 0.61 -12.17 -16.01
C GLU A 266 1.76 -12.70 -16.87
N ALA A 267 2.58 -11.82 -17.45
CA ALA A 267 3.78 -12.20 -18.19
C ALA A 267 4.80 -12.91 -17.29
N MET A 268 5.04 -12.39 -16.08
CA MET A 268 5.93 -13.02 -15.10
C MET A 268 5.42 -14.40 -14.69
N LEU A 269 4.12 -14.57 -14.44
CA LEU A 269 3.51 -15.87 -14.13
C LEU A 269 3.62 -16.89 -15.28
N ALA A 270 3.71 -16.42 -16.51
CA ALA A 270 3.82 -17.25 -17.70
C ALA A 270 5.28 -17.45 -18.17
N ASP A 271 6.27 -17.02 -17.37
CA ASP A 271 7.70 -17.02 -17.74
C ASP A 271 8.01 -16.28 -19.06
N ASP A 272 7.18 -15.29 -19.41
CA ASP A 272 7.30 -14.49 -20.62
C ASP A 272 8.07 -13.18 -20.38
N TYR A 273 9.36 -13.33 -20.06
CA TYR A 273 10.24 -12.22 -19.68
C TYR A 273 10.35 -11.12 -20.75
N ASP A 274 10.27 -11.46 -22.03
CA ASP A 274 10.26 -10.48 -23.12
C ASP A 274 9.07 -9.52 -23.04
N LEU A 275 7.89 -10.04 -22.69
CA LEU A 275 6.69 -9.22 -22.51
C LEU A 275 6.77 -8.40 -21.23
N ALA A 276 7.31 -8.96 -20.15
CA ALA A 276 7.55 -8.23 -18.91
C ALA A 276 8.52 -7.05 -19.15
N ILE A 277 9.62 -7.25 -19.88
CA ILE A 277 10.58 -6.20 -20.26
C ILE A 277 9.91 -5.13 -21.14
N LYS A 278 9.08 -5.54 -22.10
CA LYS A 278 8.30 -4.58 -22.91
C LYS A 278 7.35 -3.75 -22.06
N THR A 279 6.71 -4.36 -21.05
CA THR A 279 5.84 -3.67 -20.10
C THR A 279 6.62 -2.61 -19.31
N ILE A 280 7.82 -2.94 -18.81
CA ILE A 280 8.72 -1.97 -18.16
C ILE A 280 9.06 -0.82 -19.13
N GLY A 281 9.37 -1.14 -20.39
CA GLY A 281 9.62 -0.15 -21.44
C GLY A 281 8.45 0.80 -21.66
N THR A 282 7.25 0.25 -21.82
CA THR A 282 6.02 1.03 -21.99
C THR A 282 5.74 1.92 -20.79
N MET A 283 5.96 1.43 -19.57
CA MET A 283 5.79 2.21 -18.35
C MET A 283 6.78 3.38 -18.27
N TYR A 284 8.06 3.12 -18.59
CA TYR A 284 9.09 4.15 -18.67
C TYR A 284 8.80 5.19 -19.75
N ASP A 285 8.31 4.78 -20.92
CA ASP A 285 7.95 5.69 -22.01
C ASP A 285 6.72 6.54 -21.68
N ALA A 286 5.75 5.99 -20.93
CA ALA A 286 4.63 6.76 -20.40
C ALA A 286 5.12 7.79 -19.37
N PHE A 287 5.97 7.36 -18.44
CA PHE A 287 6.59 8.22 -17.43
C PHE A 287 7.32 9.40 -18.05
N THR A 288 8.20 9.17 -19.03
CA THR A 288 8.96 10.24 -19.69
C THR A 288 8.07 11.26 -20.39
N SER A 289 6.89 10.83 -20.87
CA SER A 289 5.92 11.72 -21.52
C SER A 289 5.19 12.62 -20.51
N ILE A 290 4.89 12.09 -19.32
CA ILE A 290 4.12 12.77 -18.29
C ILE A 290 4.97 13.46 -17.23
N ALA A 291 6.27 13.17 -17.13
CA ALA A 291 7.20 13.70 -16.13
C ALA A 291 7.39 15.24 -16.17
N LYS A 292 6.70 15.93 -17.08
CA LYS A 292 6.53 17.38 -17.07
C LYS A 292 5.50 17.85 -16.04
N PHE A 293 4.58 16.98 -15.64
CA PHE A 293 3.48 17.24 -14.73
C PHE A 293 3.65 16.41 -13.45
N PRO A 294 3.84 17.05 -12.28
CA PRO A 294 4.12 16.35 -11.04
C PRO A 294 3.07 15.31 -10.68
N SER A 295 1.79 15.64 -10.87
CA SER A 295 0.69 14.78 -10.40
C SER A 295 0.60 13.41 -11.06
N ALA A 296 1.14 13.31 -12.27
CA ALA A 296 1.16 12.09 -13.06
C ALA A 296 2.30 11.13 -12.67
N VAL A 297 3.34 11.67 -12.03
CA VAL A 297 4.58 10.94 -11.68
C VAL A 297 4.32 9.99 -10.52
N ALA A 298 3.65 10.48 -9.46
CA ALA A 298 3.28 9.74 -8.25
C ALA A 298 2.63 8.37 -8.54
N ALA A 299 1.53 8.35 -9.29
CA ALA A 299 0.80 7.13 -9.64
C ALA A 299 1.67 6.12 -10.41
N THR A 300 2.55 6.61 -11.29
CA THR A 300 3.44 5.75 -12.08
C THR A 300 4.53 5.11 -11.21
N ILE A 301 4.97 5.79 -10.15
CA ILE A 301 5.91 5.20 -9.19
C ILE A 301 5.23 4.11 -8.35
N VAL A 302 3.98 4.32 -7.92
CA VAL A 302 3.19 3.27 -7.25
C VAL A 302 3.04 2.04 -8.16
N ALA A 303 2.77 2.25 -9.44
CA ALA A 303 2.72 1.17 -10.43
C ALA A 303 4.06 0.42 -10.57
N ALA A 304 5.19 1.13 -10.55
CA ALA A 304 6.51 0.52 -10.54
C ALA A 304 6.76 -0.32 -9.28
N TYR A 305 6.32 0.15 -8.11
CA TYR A 305 6.40 -0.60 -6.85
C TYR A 305 5.59 -1.89 -6.90
N LEU A 306 4.38 -1.85 -7.46
CA LEU A 306 3.54 -3.03 -7.65
C LEU A 306 4.19 -4.07 -8.57
N PHE A 307 4.72 -3.63 -9.71
CA PHE A 307 5.44 -4.51 -10.64
C PHE A 307 6.68 -5.13 -9.95
N GLY A 308 7.48 -4.30 -9.28
CA GLY A 308 8.67 -4.72 -8.58
C GLY A 308 8.39 -5.69 -7.44
N ALA A 309 7.33 -5.44 -6.67
CA ALA A 309 6.86 -6.33 -5.63
C ALA A 309 6.40 -7.69 -6.19
N ALA A 310 5.70 -7.70 -7.34
CA ALA A 310 5.36 -8.95 -8.03
C ALA A 310 6.61 -9.72 -8.48
N ALA A 311 7.61 -9.03 -9.04
CA ALA A 311 8.88 -9.64 -9.41
C ALA A 311 9.61 -10.26 -8.20
N VAL A 312 9.55 -9.62 -7.02
CA VAL A 312 10.09 -10.18 -5.77
C VAL A 312 9.37 -11.45 -5.35
N ARG A 313 8.02 -11.48 -5.40
CA ARG A 313 7.24 -12.65 -5.02
C ARG A 313 7.45 -13.82 -5.97
N LEU A 314 7.53 -13.55 -7.26
CA LEU A 314 7.70 -14.55 -8.32
C LEU A 314 9.16 -14.96 -8.54
N GLY A 315 10.11 -14.24 -7.93
CA GLY A 315 11.55 -14.53 -8.05
C GLY A 315 12.15 -14.17 -9.39
N CYS A 316 11.56 -13.21 -10.12
CA CYS A 316 12.03 -12.72 -11.41
C CYS A 316 13.13 -11.66 -11.23
N TRP A 317 14.28 -12.06 -10.67
CA TRP A 317 15.34 -11.14 -10.22
C TRP A 317 15.93 -10.29 -11.34
N GLU A 318 15.99 -10.81 -12.56
CA GLU A 318 16.51 -10.17 -13.77
C GLU A 318 15.68 -8.95 -14.18
N LEU A 319 14.39 -8.92 -13.84
CA LEU A 319 13.50 -7.80 -14.17
C LEU A 319 13.68 -6.60 -13.22
N ILE A 320 14.21 -6.82 -12.01
CA ILE A 320 14.37 -5.77 -11.01
C ILE A 320 15.40 -4.71 -11.46
N PRO A 321 16.64 -5.04 -11.87
CA PRO A 321 17.56 -4.03 -12.39
C PRO A 321 17.06 -3.40 -13.70
N GLU A 322 16.37 -4.16 -14.56
CA GLU A 322 15.73 -3.64 -15.78
C GLU A 322 14.67 -2.58 -15.49
N LEU A 323 13.91 -2.73 -14.40
CA LEU A 323 12.95 -1.74 -13.93
C LEU A 323 13.65 -0.55 -13.26
N VAL A 324 14.62 -0.81 -12.38
CA VAL A 324 15.19 0.19 -11.48
C VAL A 324 16.24 1.07 -12.17
N LEU A 325 17.19 0.49 -12.89
CA LEU A 325 18.41 1.15 -13.39
C LEU A 325 18.21 1.80 -14.77
N ARG A 326 17.01 2.35 -15.02
CA ARG A 326 16.75 3.18 -16.20
C ARG A 326 17.00 4.65 -15.85
N PRO A 327 18.07 5.26 -16.39
CA PRO A 327 18.42 6.62 -16.03
C PRO A 327 17.44 7.62 -16.63
N PHE A 328 17.11 8.66 -15.88
CA PHE A 328 16.21 9.72 -16.32
C PHE A 328 16.85 11.09 -16.12
N GLN A 329 16.64 11.98 -17.08
CA GLN A 329 17.06 13.36 -17.02
C GLN A 329 15.97 14.23 -17.66
N ARG A 330 15.36 15.13 -16.87
CA ARG A 330 14.24 15.98 -17.32
C ARG A 330 14.65 16.90 -18.47
N THR A 331 15.75 17.62 -18.30
CA THR A 331 16.38 18.44 -19.32
C THR A 331 17.90 18.36 -19.17
N PRO A 332 18.68 18.72 -20.19
CA PRO A 332 20.15 18.71 -20.10
C PRO A 332 20.73 19.53 -18.93
N ALA A 333 19.97 20.49 -18.39
CA ALA A 333 20.36 21.32 -17.25
C ALA A 333 20.07 20.66 -15.88
N HIS A 334 19.20 19.65 -15.82
CA HIS A 334 18.88 18.96 -14.57
C HIS A 334 19.89 17.83 -14.29
N PRO A 335 20.12 17.48 -13.02
CA PRO A 335 20.88 16.28 -12.67
C PRO A 335 20.30 15.04 -13.36
N ARG A 336 21.18 14.20 -13.89
CA ARG A 336 20.80 12.88 -14.37
C ARG A 336 20.65 11.97 -13.15
N TYR A 337 19.53 11.28 -13.06
CA TYR A 337 19.28 10.27 -12.04
C TYR A 337 19.55 8.89 -12.63
N SER A 338 20.20 8.03 -11.86
CA SER A 338 20.44 6.63 -12.21
C SER A 338 19.15 5.80 -12.28
N SER A 339 18.09 6.26 -11.60
CA SER A 339 16.76 5.64 -11.63
C SER A 339 15.66 6.68 -11.82
N TRP A 340 14.78 6.42 -12.79
CA TRP A 340 13.55 7.17 -12.99
C TRP A 340 12.59 7.10 -11.80
N ILE A 341 12.61 5.99 -11.05
CA ILE A 341 11.87 5.84 -9.78
C ILE A 341 12.36 6.87 -8.77
N ARG A 342 13.68 7.09 -8.69
CA ARG A 342 14.26 8.09 -7.78
C ARG A 342 13.82 9.50 -8.14
N TYR A 343 13.89 9.86 -9.42
CA TYR A 343 13.40 11.14 -9.89
C TYR A 343 11.92 11.31 -9.52
N GLY A 344 11.11 10.26 -9.75
CA GLY A 344 9.69 10.34 -9.48
C GLY A 344 9.34 10.49 -8.00
N GLN A 345 10.06 9.84 -7.09
CA GLN A 345 9.94 10.06 -5.65
C GLN A 345 10.21 11.52 -5.25
N ILE A 346 11.28 12.09 -5.80
CA ILE A 346 11.69 13.48 -5.49
C ILE A 346 10.61 14.45 -5.98
N GLU A 347 10.12 14.30 -7.21
CA GLU A 347 9.06 15.17 -7.74
C GLU A 347 7.73 14.98 -7.00
N ALA A 348 7.33 13.74 -6.70
CA ALA A 348 6.10 13.48 -5.95
C ALA A 348 6.12 14.15 -4.57
N SER A 349 7.29 14.21 -3.94
CA SER A 349 7.46 14.91 -2.68
C SER A 349 7.55 16.42 -2.79
N ALA A 350 8.25 16.94 -3.80
CA ALA A 350 8.35 18.38 -4.00
C ALA A 350 6.97 19.04 -4.23
N HIS A 351 5.95 18.24 -4.53
CA HIS A 351 4.59 18.66 -4.81
C HIS A 351 3.56 18.10 -3.81
N ASP A 352 3.99 17.72 -2.60
CA ASP A 352 3.13 17.30 -1.47
C ASP A 352 2.15 16.14 -1.79
N GLN A 353 2.46 15.33 -2.80
CA GLN A 353 1.62 14.19 -3.18
C GLN A 353 1.88 13.00 -2.27
N TYR A 354 3.16 12.74 -2.05
CA TYR A 354 3.69 11.81 -1.07
C TYR A 354 4.95 12.46 -0.52
N PRO A 355 4.98 12.96 0.73
CA PRO A 355 6.18 13.57 1.27
C PRO A 355 7.29 12.51 1.40
N PHE A 356 8.34 12.69 0.62
CA PHE A 356 9.63 12.00 0.61
C PHE A 356 10.82 12.97 0.77
N THR A 357 10.60 14.24 1.12
CA THR A 357 11.67 15.24 1.10
C THR A 357 12.44 15.21 2.39
N SER A 358 13.68 14.78 2.29
CA SER A 358 14.81 15.51 2.84
C SER A 358 15.07 16.80 2.00
N ARG A 359 14.41 17.93 2.30
CA ARG A 359 14.96 19.31 2.17
C ARG A 359 13.99 20.44 2.57
N PRO A 360 14.51 21.60 3.02
CA PRO A 360 13.73 22.59 3.76
C PRO A 360 13.06 23.62 2.85
N ALA A 361 11.89 24.08 3.26
CA ALA A 361 11.51 25.47 3.08
C ALA A 361 11.62 26.11 4.48
N ASP A 362 12.77 26.75 4.73
CA ASP A 362 12.91 27.76 5.79
C ASP A 362 12.81 27.26 7.24
N ALA A 363 12.61 25.95 7.46
CA ALA A 363 12.47 25.36 8.77
C ALA A 363 13.83 24.87 9.29
N THR A 364 14.12 25.24 10.53
CA THR A 364 15.23 24.75 11.33
C THR A 364 15.31 23.22 11.25
N ASP A 365 16.50 22.71 10.95
CA ASP A 365 16.84 21.29 10.95
C ASP A 365 16.15 20.53 12.11
N GLU A 366 15.30 19.55 11.79
CA GLU A 366 15.15 18.24 12.50
C GLU A 366 13.98 17.35 12.02
N ASP A 367 12.93 17.87 11.36
CA ASP A 367 11.63 17.14 11.25
C ASP A 367 11.17 16.76 9.82
N ALA A 368 12.05 16.20 8.97
CA ALA A 368 11.65 15.75 7.63
C ALA A 368 11.51 14.22 7.58
N ASP A 369 10.33 13.72 7.97
CA ASP A 369 10.04 12.28 8.10
C ASP A 369 9.64 11.64 6.76
N ASP A 370 10.30 10.54 6.40
CA ASP A 370 9.87 9.63 5.33
C ASP A 370 8.68 8.82 5.83
N ASN A 371 7.53 8.98 5.16
CA ASN A 371 6.28 8.47 5.70
C ASN A 371 5.88 7.07 5.18
N GLY A 372 6.60 6.50 4.22
CA GLY A 372 6.24 5.21 3.62
C GLY A 372 4.93 5.20 2.81
N ALA A 373 4.34 6.37 2.51
CA ALA A 373 2.97 6.46 1.96
C ALA A 373 2.81 5.76 0.60
N MET A 374 3.83 5.72 -0.26
CA MET A 374 3.76 4.97 -1.52
C MET A 374 3.64 3.45 -1.32
N ILE A 375 4.24 2.90 -0.27
CA ILE A 375 4.11 1.48 0.05
C ILE A 375 2.67 1.20 0.50
N SER A 376 2.10 2.06 1.34
CA SER A 376 0.69 1.96 1.75
C SER A 376 -0.26 2.14 0.55
N GLU A 377 0.06 3.04 -0.38
CA GLU A 377 -0.74 3.29 -1.59
C GLU A 377 -0.68 2.09 -2.53
N GLY A 378 0.51 1.53 -2.76
CA GLY A 378 0.69 0.29 -3.50
C GLY A 378 -0.07 -0.87 -2.86
N LEU A 379 -0.07 -0.96 -1.52
CA LEU A 379 -0.87 -1.97 -0.82
C LEU A 379 -2.37 -1.76 -1.05
N SER A 380 -2.85 -0.51 -1.03
CA SER A 380 -4.23 -0.16 -1.32
C SER A 380 -4.65 -0.57 -2.73
N TRP A 381 -3.82 -0.27 -3.73
CA TRP A 381 -4.05 -0.67 -5.11
C TRP A 381 -4.02 -2.18 -5.26
N ALA A 382 -3.05 -2.86 -4.67
CA ALA A 382 -2.97 -4.32 -4.70
C ALA A 382 -4.24 -4.93 -4.09
N ARG A 383 -4.77 -4.38 -2.99
CA ARG A 383 -6.00 -4.88 -2.37
C ARG A 383 -7.23 -4.64 -3.25
N THR A 384 -7.31 -3.48 -3.89
CA THR A 384 -8.43 -3.06 -4.73
C THR A 384 -8.47 -3.78 -6.08
N TYR A 385 -7.32 -3.99 -6.71
CA TYR A 385 -7.21 -4.49 -8.08
C TYR A 385 -6.52 -5.86 -8.10
N PRO A 386 -7.27 -6.98 -8.22
CA PRO A 386 -6.69 -8.32 -8.33
C PRO A 386 -5.69 -8.47 -9.49
N LEU A 387 -5.88 -7.70 -10.56
CA LEU A 387 -5.07 -7.73 -11.77
C LEU A 387 -3.58 -7.48 -11.53
N VAL A 388 -3.17 -6.74 -10.49
CA VAL A 388 -1.74 -6.48 -10.18
C VAL A 388 -1.11 -7.51 -9.24
N ARG A 389 -1.89 -8.52 -8.84
CA ARG A 389 -1.46 -9.61 -7.95
C ARG A 389 -2.10 -10.95 -8.33
N PRO A 390 -2.00 -11.37 -9.61
CA PRO A 390 -2.59 -12.64 -10.06
C PRO A 390 -2.00 -13.86 -9.35
N ASP A 391 -0.87 -13.69 -8.65
CA ASP A 391 -0.18 -14.69 -7.83
C ASP A 391 -0.71 -14.81 -6.39
N VAL A 392 -1.52 -13.86 -5.91
CA VAL A 392 -2.02 -13.82 -4.52
C VAL A 392 -3.55 -13.88 -4.48
N MET A 393 -4.07 -14.94 -3.85
CA MET A 393 -5.51 -15.12 -3.61
C MET A 393 -6.06 -14.06 -2.64
N HIS A 394 -7.35 -13.77 -2.74
CA HIS A 394 -8.04 -12.60 -2.14
C HIS A 394 -8.13 -12.56 -0.59
N ASP A 395 -7.39 -13.40 0.14
CA ASP A 395 -7.41 -13.38 1.61
C ASP A 395 -6.33 -12.44 2.17
N PHE A 396 -6.75 -11.23 2.55
CA PHE A 396 -5.86 -10.21 3.12
C PHE A 396 -5.68 -10.33 4.63
N GLY A 397 -6.25 -11.34 5.29
CA GLY A 397 -5.95 -11.66 6.69
C GLY A 397 -6.18 -10.51 7.69
N LEU A 398 -7.04 -9.54 7.37
CA LEU A 398 -7.28 -8.33 8.17
C LEU A 398 -7.84 -8.64 9.57
N HIS A 399 -8.40 -9.83 9.77
CA HIS A 399 -9.08 -10.22 11.00
C HIS A 399 -8.24 -11.06 11.98
N ASN A 400 -7.00 -11.44 11.66
CA ASN A 400 -6.23 -12.34 12.54
C ASN A 400 -4.80 -11.85 12.81
N ASN A 401 -4.42 -11.73 14.08
CA ASN A 401 -3.06 -11.29 14.47
C ASN A 401 -1.95 -12.25 13.98
N LYS A 402 -2.28 -13.53 13.73
CA LYS A 402 -1.33 -14.52 13.20
C LYS A 402 -1.07 -14.38 11.69
N THR A 403 -1.99 -13.83 10.90
CA THR A 403 -1.87 -13.71 9.43
C THR A 403 -1.14 -12.44 8.96
N ARG A 404 -0.85 -11.48 9.85
CA ARG A 404 -0.25 -10.18 9.48
C ARG A 404 1.28 -10.19 9.34
N LYS A 405 1.99 -11.11 9.99
CA LYS A 405 3.43 -11.37 9.72
C LYS A 405 3.65 -12.02 8.35
N THR A 406 2.58 -12.56 7.76
CA THR A 406 2.56 -13.22 6.46
C THR A 406 1.84 -12.38 5.39
N ASP A 407 1.66 -11.06 5.59
CA ASP A 407 1.13 -10.18 4.54
C ASP A 407 2.14 -10.11 3.38
N ALA A 408 1.97 -11.02 2.43
CA ALA A 408 2.87 -11.19 1.30
C ALA A 408 2.96 -9.93 0.44
N LEU A 409 1.86 -9.19 0.30
CA LEU A 409 1.80 -7.97 -0.50
C LEU A 409 2.63 -6.88 0.16
N LEU A 410 2.35 -6.56 1.43
CA LEU A 410 3.10 -5.54 2.16
C LEU A 410 4.58 -5.92 2.29
N ASN A 411 4.89 -7.17 2.62
CA ASN A 411 6.27 -7.64 2.71
C ASN A 411 7.00 -7.48 1.37
N SER A 412 6.38 -7.87 0.25
CA SER A 412 7.01 -7.74 -1.06
C SER A 412 7.22 -6.28 -1.51
N LEU A 413 6.32 -5.37 -1.13
CA LEU A 413 6.49 -3.94 -1.37
C LEU A 413 7.68 -3.37 -0.58
N CYS A 414 7.79 -3.70 0.71
CA CYS A 414 8.95 -3.30 1.53
C CYS A 414 10.27 -3.90 1.01
N GLN A 415 10.24 -5.16 0.58
CA GLN A 415 11.42 -5.86 0.05
C GLN A 415 11.87 -5.27 -1.29
N PHE A 416 10.95 -5.00 -2.21
CA PHE A 416 11.27 -4.34 -3.47
C PHE A 416 11.83 -2.94 -3.23
N ASP A 417 11.20 -2.14 -2.36
CA ASP A 417 11.66 -0.80 -2.02
C ASP A 417 13.12 -0.78 -1.54
N PHE A 418 13.47 -1.69 -0.62
CA PHE A 418 14.84 -1.79 -0.14
C PHE A 418 15.81 -2.26 -1.23
N LEU A 419 15.43 -3.25 -2.03
CA LEU A 419 16.24 -3.71 -3.17
C LEU A 419 16.48 -2.58 -4.17
N TYR A 420 15.45 -1.79 -4.47
CA TYR A 420 15.54 -0.60 -5.32
C TYR A 420 16.59 0.37 -4.79
N ALA A 421 16.51 0.75 -3.51
CA ALA A 421 17.45 1.70 -2.91
C ALA A 421 18.88 1.14 -2.91
N TRP A 422 19.03 -0.15 -2.56
CA TRP A 422 20.31 -0.84 -2.57
C TRP A 422 20.92 -0.90 -3.98
N LEU A 423 20.13 -1.22 -5.02
CA LEU A 423 20.57 -1.23 -6.41
C LEU A 423 21.05 0.14 -6.88
N VAL A 424 20.28 1.20 -6.63
CA VAL A 424 20.68 2.56 -7.01
C VAL A 424 21.98 2.96 -6.33
N ASN A 425 22.13 2.65 -5.03
CA ASN A 425 23.33 2.99 -4.28
C ASN A 425 24.55 2.17 -4.73
N ALA A 426 24.37 0.90 -5.12
CA ALA A 426 25.44 0.06 -5.67
C ALA A 426 25.88 0.54 -7.07
N SER A 427 24.95 1.05 -7.89
CA SER A 427 25.21 1.51 -9.26
C SER A 427 25.58 3.00 -9.37
N ALA A 428 25.72 3.70 -8.25
CA ALA A 428 25.92 5.16 -8.19
C ALA A 428 27.17 5.65 -8.96
N ARG A 429 28.23 4.83 -9.03
CA ARG A 429 29.47 5.14 -9.75
C ARG A 429 29.32 5.11 -11.28
N GLU A 430 28.46 4.24 -11.79
CA GLU A 430 28.33 4.00 -13.23
C GLU A 430 27.36 4.98 -13.90
N HIS A 431 26.29 5.35 -13.20
CA HIS A 431 25.14 6.04 -13.82
C HIS A 431 25.04 7.52 -13.42
N GLY A 432 25.93 8.01 -12.55
CA GLY A 432 25.89 9.36 -12.00
C GLY A 432 24.72 9.52 -11.02
N GLY A 433 25.02 9.49 -9.72
CA GLY A 433 24.04 9.72 -8.66
C GLY A 433 23.71 8.47 -7.84
N GLY A 434 23.94 8.58 -6.53
CA GLY A 434 23.40 7.70 -5.49
C GLY A 434 22.42 8.46 -4.60
N GLY A 435 22.11 7.94 -3.41
CA GLY A 435 21.20 8.61 -2.46
C GLY A 435 19.74 8.28 -2.70
N ALA A 436 19.46 7.06 -3.15
CA ALA A 436 18.13 6.49 -3.00
C ALA A 436 17.91 6.13 -1.54
N TYR A 437 16.69 6.39 -1.07
CA TYR A 437 16.25 6.12 0.29
C TYR A 437 15.20 5.01 0.25
N ALA A 438 15.24 4.16 1.26
CA ALA A 438 14.29 3.06 1.40
C ALA A 438 13.09 3.57 2.21
N ALA A 439 11.96 3.82 1.54
CA ALA A 439 10.70 4.20 2.18
C ALA A 439 10.18 3.11 3.14
N SER A 440 10.67 1.88 2.99
CA SER A 440 10.50 0.76 3.91
C SER A 440 11.08 1.02 5.31
N SER A 441 11.87 2.08 5.51
CA SER A 441 12.31 2.55 6.83
C SER A 441 11.15 2.96 7.75
N ALA A 442 10.02 3.39 7.18
CA ALA A 442 8.77 3.65 7.91
C ALA A 442 8.06 2.37 8.40
N PHE A 443 8.56 1.19 8.02
CA PHE A 443 8.03 -0.11 8.39
C PHE A 443 9.05 -0.90 9.20
N LYS A 444 8.63 -2.00 9.83
CA LYS A 444 9.50 -2.85 10.63
C LYS A 444 10.50 -3.59 9.76
N HIS A 445 11.77 -3.58 10.18
CA HIS A 445 12.89 -4.18 9.44
C HIS A 445 12.70 -5.66 9.10
N TRP A 446 11.93 -6.43 9.87
CA TRP A 446 11.71 -7.87 9.63
C TRP A 446 10.90 -8.13 8.36
N ARG A 447 10.23 -7.12 7.78
CA ARG A 447 9.61 -7.22 6.45
C ARG A 447 10.67 -7.30 5.34
N THR A 448 11.75 -6.55 5.52
CA THR A 448 12.84 -6.38 4.57
C THR A 448 13.97 -7.40 4.80
N LEU A 449 14.26 -7.75 6.04
CA LEU A 449 15.38 -8.64 6.37
C LEU A 449 15.43 -9.94 5.54
N PRO A 450 14.31 -10.65 5.28
CA PRO A 450 14.34 -11.87 4.46
C PRO A 450 14.94 -11.68 3.06
N ILE A 451 14.70 -10.54 2.40
CA ILE A 451 15.26 -10.30 1.05
C ILE A 451 16.75 -9.99 1.12
N ILE A 452 17.20 -9.33 2.18
CA ILE A 452 18.63 -9.06 2.44
C ILE A 452 19.35 -10.39 2.64
N GLU A 453 18.86 -11.22 3.55
CA GLU A 453 19.44 -12.53 3.86
C GLU A 453 19.52 -13.41 2.61
N ARG A 454 18.44 -13.44 1.81
CA ARG A 454 18.39 -14.21 0.57
C ARG A 454 19.42 -13.71 -0.44
N THR A 455 19.56 -12.39 -0.61
CA THR A 455 20.52 -11.79 -1.55
C THR A 455 21.98 -12.04 -1.13
N VAL A 456 22.27 -11.96 0.18
CA VAL A 456 23.61 -12.24 0.71
C VAL A 456 23.97 -13.72 0.55
N THR A 457 23.04 -14.63 0.84
CA THR A 457 23.30 -16.08 0.83
C THR A 457 23.21 -16.73 -0.55
N ASN A 458 22.53 -16.11 -1.51
CA ASN A 458 22.37 -16.65 -2.87
C ASN A 458 23.18 -15.85 -3.90
N GLY A 459 24.34 -16.38 -4.29
CA GLY A 459 25.22 -15.75 -5.28
C GLY A 459 24.62 -15.62 -6.68
N GLU A 460 23.76 -16.57 -7.11
CA GLU A 460 23.09 -16.49 -8.41
C GLU A 460 22.07 -15.36 -8.44
N MET A 461 21.23 -15.26 -7.41
CA MET A 461 20.29 -14.15 -7.24
C MET A 461 21.02 -12.81 -7.20
N ARG A 462 22.13 -12.73 -6.45
CA ARG A 462 22.93 -11.51 -6.35
C ARG A 462 23.54 -11.12 -7.71
N ALA A 463 24.05 -12.08 -8.49
CA ALA A 463 24.56 -11.83 -9.82
C ALA A 463 23.48 -11.31 -10.80
N LYS A 464 22.24 -11.82 -10.67
CA LYS A 464 21.09 -11.35 -11.46
C LYS A 464 20.65 -9.93 -11.07
N LEU A 465 20.64 -9.62 -9.77
CA LEU A 465 20.28 -8.28 -9.27
C LEU A 465 21.34 -7.24 -9.60
N PHE A 466 22.62 -7.58 -9.44
CA PHE A 466 23.75 -6.66 -9.55
C PHE A 466 24.71 -7.06 -10.68
N PRO A 467 24.26 -7.11 -11.95
CA PRO A 467 25.03 -7.71 -13.05
C PRO A 467 26.35 -6.99 -13.36
N LYS A 468 26.47 -5.72 -12.98
CA LYS A 468 27.64 -4.87 -13.25
C LYS A 468 28.44 -4.46 -12.01
N ALA A 469 27.87 -4.59 -10.81
CA ALA A 469 28.52 -4.13 -9.60
C ALA A 469 29.45 -5.21 -9.02
N ARG A 470 30.59 -4.80 -8.46
CA ARG A 470 31.49 -5.72 -7.77
C ARG A 470 30.96 -6.04 -6.37
N GLU A 471 31.33 -7.21 -5.84
CA GLU A 471 30.95 -7.64 -4.47
C GLU A 471 31.22 -6.56 -3.40
N LYS A 472 32.36 -5.85 -3.51
CA LYS A 472 32.69 -4.73 -2.61
C LYS A 472 31.70 -3.57 -2.72
N GLU A 473 31.25 -3.23 -3.92
CA GLU A 473 30.29 -2.15 -4.14
C GLU A 473 28.90 -2.53 -3.63
N ILE A 474 28.51 -3.80 -3.85
CA ILE A 474 27.26 -4.36 -3.32
C ILE A 474 27.26 -4.33 -1.79
N ALA A 475 28.34 -4.78 -1.14
CA ALA A 475 28.47 -4.81 0.31
C ALA A 475 28.50 -3.39 0.93
N GLN A 476 29.23 -2.45 0.32
CA GLN A 476 29.25 -1.04 0.75
C GLN A 476 27.86 -0.39 0.63
N ALA A 477 27.16 -0.64 -0.47
CA ALA A 477 25.81 -0.11 -0.69
C ALA A 477 24.78 -0.74 0.27
N LEU A 478 24.95 -2.01 0.64
CA LEU A 478 24.10 -2.66 1.65
C LEU A 478 24.26 -1.95 3.00
N ARG A 479 25.50 -1.77 3.44
CA ARG A 479 25.81 -1.10 4.72
C ARG A 479 25.23 0.30 4.76
N SER A 480 25.46 1.11 3.73
CA SER A 480 24.97 2.49 3.69
C SER A 480 23.45 2.58 3.63
N THR A 481 22.80 1.74 2.82
CA THR A 481 21.33 1.73 2.68
C THR A 481 20.66 1.28 3.99
N TYR A 482 21.18 0.24 4.64
CA TYR A 482 20.63 -0.25 5.90
C TYR A 482 20.83 0.76 7.03
N SER A 483 22.04 1.28 7.22
CA SER A 483 22.30 2.27 8.27
C SER A 483 21.48 3.54 8.07
N HIS A 484 21.23 3.95 6.83
CA HIS A 484 20.32 5.06 6.56
C HIS A 484 18.88 4.75 6.99
N ALA A 485 18.33 3.59 6.57
CA ALA A 485 16.99 3.18 6.94
C ALA A 485 16.81 3.01 8.46
N GLU A 486 17.81 2.45 9.14
CA GLU A 486 17.86 2.34 10.59
C GLU A 486 17.84 3.72 11.27
N ASN A 487 18.66 4.65 10.81
CA ASN A 487 18.71 6.00 11.36
C ASN A 487 17.39 6.77 11.16
N VAL A 488 16.74 6.62 10.00
CA VAL A 488 15.43 7.22 9.74
C VAL A 488 14.38 6.61 10.67
N SER A 489 14.31 5.28 10.74
CA SER A 489 13.33 4.60 11.60
C SER A 489 13.51 4.93 13.09
N ASN A 490 14.74 5.16 13.54
CA ASN A 490 15.02 5.47 14.95
C ASN A 490 14.75 6.93 15.35
N ARG A 491 14.46 7.81 14.39
CA ARG A 491 13.99 9.19 14.67
C ARG A 491 12.51 9.24 15.02
N GLU A 492 11.78 8.17 14.74
CA GLU A 492 10.34 8.12 14.89
C GLU A 492 9.91 8.20 16.36
N LYS A 493 8.99 9.13 16.63
CA LYS A 493 8.63 9.56 17.99
C LYS A 493 8.05 8.46 18.88
N TYR A 494 7.36 7.48 18.29
CA TYR A 494 6.53 6.53 19.03
C TYR A 494 6.97 5.08 18.88
N PHE A 495 7.92 4.77 17.99
CA PHE A 495 8.33 3.40 17.71
C PHE A 495 9.74 3.36 17.09
N THR A 496 10.52 2.32 17.38
CA THR A 496 11.79 2.02 16.71
C THR A 496 11.63 0.75 15.88
N GLY A 497 11.63 0.89 14.55
CA GLY A 497 11.30 -0.21 13.63
C GLY A 497 12.46 -1.07 13.19
N TRP A 498 13.67 -0.56 13.36
CA TRP A 498 14.88 -1.15 12.81
C TRP A 498 15.87 -1.44 13.94
N GLN A 499 16.29 -2.69 14.00
CA GLN A 499 17.40 -3.12 14.86
C GLN A 499 18.69 -3.15 14.03
N PRO A 500 19.87 -3.20 14.68
CA PRO A 500 21.13 -3.42 13.98
C PRO A 500 21.08 -4.66 13.09
N LEU A 501 21.86 -4.66 12.02
CA LEU A 501 22.02 -5.83 11.15
C LEU A 501 22.38 -7.07 11.98
N PRO A 502 21.86 -8.27 11.64
CA PRO A 502 22.32 -9.51 12.24
C PRO A 502 23.85 -9.62 12.13
N PRO A 503 24.55 -10.04 13.21
CA PRO A 503 26.01 -10.03 13.26
C PRO A 503 26.67 -10.74 12.07
N TRP A 504 26.12 -11.87 11.64
CA TRP A 504 26.64 -12.64 10.52
C TRP A 504 26.55 -11.91 9.17
N ILE A 505 25.57 -11.01 8.97
CA ILE A 505 25.49 -10.16 7.78
C ILE A 505 26.53 -9.05 7.87
N SER A 506 26.71 -8.46 9.05
CA SER A 506 27.77 -7.47 9.28
C SER A 506 29.15 -8.06 8.99
N GLU A 507 29.46 -9.24 9.55
CA GLU A 507 30.72 -9.94 9.33
C GLU A 507 30.96 -10.25 7.85
N PHE A 508 29.92 -10.68 7.12
CA PHE A 508 30.01 -10.89 5.67
C PHE A 508 30.39 -9.60 4.93
N ILE A 509 29.76 -8.47 5.29
CA ILE A 509 30.08 -7.16 4.71
C ILE A 509 31.52 -6.78 5.06
N ASP A 510 31.93 -6.92 6.33
CA ASP A 510 33.25 -6.55 6.82
C ASP A 510 34.35 -7.33 6.08
N GLN A 511 34.19 -8.65 5.93
CA GLN A 511 35.13 -9.51 5.18
C GLN A 511 35.33 -9.04 3.73
N ILE A 512 34.25 -8.64 3.06
CA ILE A 512 34.28 -8.20 1.66
C ILE A 512 34.82 -6.76 1.52
N VAL A 513 34.50 -5.87 2.46
CA VAL A 513 34.85 -4.45 2.39
C VAL A 513 36.29 -4.20 2.82
N GLU A 514 36.72 -4.85 3.90
CA GLU A 514 38.04 -4.68 4.53
C GLU A 514 39.11 -5.60 3.92
N GLY A 515 38.68 -6.62 3.16
CA GLY A 515 39.54 -7.50 2.39
C GLY A 515 40.27 -8.53 3.26
N SER A 516 39.69 -9.73 3.41
CA SER A 516 40.41 -10.85 4.01
C SER A 516 41.26 -11.57 2.96
N ASN A 517 42.57 -11.58 3.16
CA ASN A 517 43.45 -12.63 2.64
C ASN A 517 42.92 -14.00 3.10
N GLY A 518 42.37 -14.79 2.17
CA GLY A 518 42.30 -16.26 2.32
C GLY A 518 40.93 -16.86 2.67
N ALA A 519 40.59 -17.89 1.90
CA ALA A 519 39.57 -18.93 2.08
C ALA A 519 38.11 -18.60 1.69
N ASN A 520 37.77 -19.00 0.46
CA ASN A 520 36.41 -19.33 0.03
C ASN A 520 35.79 -20.39 0.94
N HIS A 521 34.96 -20.00 1.91
CA HIS A 521 33.91 -20.86 2.44
C HIS A 521 32.63 -20.07 2.71
N PRO A 522 31.45 -20.54 2.26
CA PRO A 522 30.19 -19.95 2.69
C PRO A 522 29.99 -20.22 4.20
N PRO A 523 29.49 -19.25 4.99
CA PRO A 523 29.32 -19.45 6.42
C PRO A 523 28.23 -20.48 6.70
N ALA A 524 28.52 -21.40 7.62
CA ALA A 524 27.60 -22.44 8.06
C ALA A 524 26.42 -21.84 8.83
N ARG A 525 25.19 -22.10 8.36
CA ARG A 525 23.94 -21.76 9.07
C ARG A 525 23.95 -22.36 10.49
N SER A 526 23.75 -21.54 11.51
CA SER A 526 23.21 -22.01 12.79
C SER A 526 21.73 -22.37 12.56
N ARG A 527 21.34 -23.61 12.85
CA ARG A 527 19.98 -24.12 12.66
C ARG A 527 19.00 -23.42 13.61
N HIS A 528 18.25 -22.47 13.08
CA HIS A 528 16.95 -22.09 13.62
C HIS A 528 15.87 -22.40 12.58
N ASN A 529 14.81 -23.07 13.04
CA ASN A 529 13.79 -23.75 12.25
C ASN A 529 13.23 -22.88 11.12
N VAL A 530 13.62 -23.19 9.89
CA VAL A 530 12.91 -22.79 8.68
C VAL A 530 11.73 -23.77 8.55
N LEU A 531 10.50 -23.25 8.62
CA LEU A 531 9.32 -24.00 8.25
C LEU A 531 9.30 -24.13 6.72
N ASP A 532 9.60 -25.33 6.23
CA ASP A 532 9.47 -25.70 4.82
C ASP A 532 8.00 -25.63 4.39
N PHE A 533 7.72 -24.80 3.38
CA PHE A 533 6.48 -24.87 2.60
C PHE A 533 6.70 -25.77 1.39
N THR A 534 6.42 -27.07 1.56
CA THR A 534 6.21 -27.98 0.42
C THR A 534 4.71 -28.14 0.16
N PRO A 535 4.24 -28.00 -1.09
CA PRO A 535 2.85 -28.27 -1.43
C PRO A 535 2.60 -29.78 -1.46
N HIS A 536 1.68 -30.25 -0.62
CA HIS A 536 1.22 -31.64 -0.67
C HIS A 536 0.47 -31.90 -1.98
N ARG A 537 1.06 -32.74 -2.84
CA ARG A 537 0.33 -33.46 -3.89
C ARG A 537 -0.49 -34.56 -3.21
N ASN A 538 -1.81 -34.47 -3.33
CA ASN A 538 -2.71 -35.59 -3.02
C ASN A 538 -2.59 -36.66 -4.11
N SER A 539 -2.26 -37.87 -3.68
CA SER A 539 -2.46 -39.11 -4.42
C SER A 539 -3.20 -40.05 -3.49
N GLY A 540 -4.45 -40.37 -3.84
CA GLY A 540 -5.39 -41.17 -3.06
C GLY A 540 -6.81 -40.72 -3.32
#